data_AF-A0A833D232-F1
#
_entry.id   AF-A0A833D232-F1
#
_cell.length_a   1.000
_cell.length_b   1.000
_cell.length_c   1.000
_cell.angle_alpha   90.00
_cell.angle_beta   90.00
_cell.angle_gamma   90.00
#
_symmetry.space_group_name_H-M   'P 1'
#
loop_
_entity.id
_entity.type
_entity.pdbx_description
1 polymer ?
#
loop_
_entity_poly.entity_id
_entity_poly.type
_entity_poly.pdbx_seq_one_letter_code
_entity_poly.pdbx_strand_id
1 'polypeptide(L)' 'QRLENLAQKTHRSKSYYLRRALEEFLEDREDYLLAASRLEEYKKSDKKGISLKELEKKMGLKSA' A
#
# COMPACT_ATOMS: atom_id res chain seq x y z
N GLN A 1 16.52 -11.65 -19.84
CA GLN A 1 16.82 -10.87 -21.08
C GLN A 1 16.59 -9.36 -20.98
N ARG A 2 15.37 -8.83 -20.79
CA ARG A 2 15.12 -7.36 -20.87
C ARG A 2 15.91 -6.53 -19.85
N LEU A 3 15.84 -6.90 -18.58
CA LEU A 3 16.57 -6.23 -17.49
C LEU A 3 18.10 -6.35 -17.66
N GLU A 4 18.56 -7.52 -18.09
CA GLU A 4 19.96 -7.79 -18.44
C GLU A 4 20.47 -6.84 -19.53
N ASN A 5 19.71 -6.75 -20.62
CA ASN A 5 20.06 -5.91 -21.77
C ASN A 5 20.03 -4.43 -21.41
N LEU A 6 19.07 -4.00 -20.59
CA LEU A 6 19.00 -2.63 -20.10
C LEU A 6 20.22 -2.30 -19.25
N ALA A 7 20.54 -3.14 -18.27
CA ALA A 7 21.72 -3.03 -17.41
C ALA A 7 23.02 -2.91 -18.22
N GLN A 8 23.20 -3.79 -19.21
CA GLN A 8 24.38 -3.74 -20.09
C GLN A 8 24.44 -2.44 -20.91
N LYS A 9 23.34 -2.04 -21.55
CA LYS A 9 23.27 -0.83 -22.39
C LYS A 9 23.49 0.47 -21.62
N THR A 10 23.10 0.53 -20.36
CA THR A 10 23.20 1.74 -19.54
C THR A 10 24.40 1.72 -18.58
N HIS A 11 25.17 0.63 -18.59
CA HIS A 11 26.31 0.40 -17.70
C HIS A 11 25.92 0.51 -16.22
N ARG A 12 24.74 -0.02 -15.88
CA ARG A 12 24.24 -0.12 -14.50
C ARG A 12 24.03 -1.56 -14.10
N SER A 13 24.04 -1.85 -12.80
CA SER A 13 23.72 -3.18 -12.32
C SER A 13 22.22 -3.47 -12.45
N LYS A 14 21.83 -4.74 -12.53
CA LYS A 14 20.41 -5.13 -12.43
C LYS A 14 19.81 -4.70 -11.10
N SER A 15 20.59 -4.75 -10.01
CA SER A 15 20.17 -4.35 -8.67
C SER A 15 19.78 -2.87 -8.59
N TYR A 16 20.40 -1.98 -9.39
CA TYR A 16 20.01 -0.58 -9.48
C TYR A 16 18.56 -0.45 -9.95
N TYR A 17 18.21 -1.12 -11.04
CA TYR A 17 16.85 -1.08 -11.60
C TYR A 17 15.83 -1.78 -10.72
N LEU A 18 16.20 -2.90 -10.09
CA LEU A 18 15.33 -3.57 -9.14
C LEU A 18 15.01 -2.69 -7.93
N ARG A 19 16.01 -1.99 -7.37
CA ARG A 19 15.78 -1.03 -6.28
C ARG A 19 14.82 0.07 -6.70
N ARG A 20 15.08 0.72 -7.84
CA ARG A 20 14.21 1.81 -8.32
C ARG A 20 12.79 1.33 -8.60
N ALA A 21 12.62 0.18 -9.25
CA ALA A 21 11.29 -0.37 -9.51
C ALA A 21 10.55 -0.74 -8.21
N LEU A 22 11.26 -1.21 -7.19
CA LEU A 22 10.68 -1.46 -5.86
C LEU A 22 10.31 -0.16 -5.15
N GLU A 23 11.16 0.85 -5.20
CA GLU A 23 10.90 2.18 -4.63
C GLU A 23 9.66 2.81 -5.28
N GLU A 24 9.61 2.87 -6.61
CA GLU A 24 8.45 3.37 -7.36
C GLU A 24 7.18 2.56 -7.08
N PHE A 25 7.29 1.23 -7.01
CA PHE A 25 6.16 0.37 -6.66
C PHE A 25 5.64 0.66 -5.25
N LEU A 26 6.52 0.82 -4.28
CA LEU A 26 6.13 1.10 -2.90
C LEU A 26 5.51 2.49 -2.77
N GLU A 27 6.10 3.52 -3.38
CA GLU A 27 5.52 4.86 -3.42
C GLU A 27 4.08 4.85 -3.97
N ASP A 28 3.84 4.07 -5.02
CA ASP A 28 2.52 3.95 -5.66
C ASP A 28 1.51 3.04 -4.93
N ARG A 29 1.95 2.17 -4.03
CA ARG A 29 1.13 1.05 -3.51
C ARG A 29 1.16 0.85 -2.01
N GLU A 30 2.07 1.48 -1.28
CA GLU A 30 2.27 1.22 0.16
C GLU A 30 0.98 1.47 0.96
N ASP A 31 0.32 2.61 0.75
CA ASP A 31 -0.94 2.93 1.44
C ASP A 31 -2.04 1.91 1.17
N TYR A 32 -2.18 1.47 -0.08
CA TYR A 32 -3.14 0.44 -0.46
C TYR A 32 -2.84 -0.89 0.22
N LEU A 33 -1.57 -1.33 0.19
CA LEU A 33 -1.15 -2.59 0.80
C LEU A 33 -1.36 -2.58 2.32
N LEU A 34 -1.04 -1.45 2.95
CA LEU A 34 -1.28 -1.21 4.37
C LEU A 34 -2.78 -1.24 4.70
N ALA A 35 -3.64 -0.64 3.88
CA ALA A 35 -5.09 -0.68 4.06
C ALA A 35 -5.66 -2.09 3.85
N ALA A 36 -5.21 -2.80 2.81
CA ALA A 36 -5.62 -4.16 2.51
C ALA A 36 -5.24 -5.12 3.64
N SER A 37 -4.01 -5.04 4.15
CA SER A 37 -3.54 -5.83 5.29
C SER A 37 -4.43 -5.60 6.53
N ARG A 38 -4.70 -4.33 6.88
CA ARG A 38 -5.58 -3.99 8.01
C ARG A 38 -7.01 -4.52 7.83
N LEU A 39 -7.53 -4.48 6.60
CA LEU A 39 -8.85 -5.04 6.30
C LEU A 39 -8.87 -6.56 6.47
N GLU A 40 -7.82 -7.26 6.03
CA GLU A 40 -7.70 -8.71 6.25
C GLU A 40 -7.62 -9.07 7.74
N GLU A 41 -6.80 -8.36 8.51
CA GLU A 41 -6.72 -8.51 9.96
C GLU A 41 -8.08 -8.26 10.63
N TYR A 42 -8.78 -7.21 10.21
CA TYR A 42 -10.11 -6.90 10.70
C TYR A 42 -11.12 -8.00 10.39
N LYS A 43 -11.12 -8.54 9.16
CA LYS A 43 -11.99 -9.66 8.76
C LYS A 43 -11.70 -10.95 9.54
N LYS A 44 -10.44 -11.16 9.95
CA LYS A 44 -10.03 -12.28 10.81
C LYS A 44 -10.37 -12.04 12.28
N SER A 45 -10.68 -10.81 12.67
CA SER A 45 -11.10 -10.49 14.02
C SER A 45 -12.61 -10.71 14.19
N ASP A 46 -13.05 -11.12 15.37
CA ASP A 46 -14.48 -11.22 15.71
C ASP A 46 -15.17 -9.86 15.94
N LYS A 47 -14.52 -8.75 15.54
CA LYS A 47 -15.01 -7.39 15.75
C LYS A 47 -16.07 -7.05 14.71
N LYS A 48 -17.13 -6.38 15.15
CA LYS A 48 -18.17 -5.83 14.25
C LYS A 48 -17.88 -4.39 13.87
N GLY A 49 -18.35 -4.01 12.69
CA GLY A 49 -18.26 -2.63 12.20
C GLY A 49 -19.23 -1.76 12.98
N ILE A 50 -18.94 -0.48 13.06
CA ILE A 50 -19.90 0.52 13.54
C ILE A 50 -20.46 1.28 12.35
N SER A 51 -21.68 1.77 12.49
CA SER A 51 -22.29 2.64 11.49
C SER A 51 -21.56 3.99 11.39
N LEU A 52 -21.73 4.68 10.27
CA LEU A 52 -21.19 6.04 10.09
C LEU A 52 -21.67 6.98 11.21
N LYS A 53 -22.95 6.91 11.57
CA LYS A 53 -23.53 7.73 12.65
C LYS A 53 -22.88 7.47 14.01
N GLU A 54 -22.59 6.21 14.34
CA GLU A 54 -21.89 5.85 15.57
C GLU A 54 -20.43 6.34 15.56
N LEU A 55 -19.76 6.25 14.41
CA LEU A 55 -18.41 6.77 14.22
C LEU A 55 -18.36 8.29 14.41
N GLU A 56 -19.26 9.03 13.76
CA GLU A 56 -19.38 10.48 13.88
C GLU A 56 -19.60 10.91 15.34
N LYS A 57 -20.55 10.27 16.04
CA LYS A 57 -20.80 10.51 17.45
C LYS A 57 -19.57 10.24 18.32
N LYS A 58 -18.83 9.15 18.05
CA LYS A 58 -17.61 8.79 18.78
C LYS A 58 -16.47 9.78 18.55
N MET A 59 -16.37 10.34 17.35
CA MET A 59 -15.33 11.30 16.96
C MET A 59 -15.71 12.76 17.23
N GLY A 60 -16.92 13.03 17.74
CA GLY A 60 -17.40 14.39 17.98
C GLY A 60 -17.66 15.19 16.69
N LEU A 61 -17.82 14.49 15.56
CA LEU A 61 -18.12 15.11 14.27
C LEU A 61 -19.62 15.38 14.17
N LYS A 62 -19.99 16.58 13.73
CA LYS A 62 -21.38 16.90 13.39
C LYS A 62 -21.59 16.54 11.92
N SER A 63 -22.63 15.77 11.63
CA SER A 63 -23.10 15.54 10.26
C SER A 63 -23.41 16.90 9.64
N ALA A 64 -22.82 17.19 8.47
CA ALA A 64 -23.10 18.40 7.70
C ALA A 64 -24.51 18.37 7.10
#